data_AF-A0A066RZQ7-F1
#
_entry.id   AF-A0A066RZQ7-F1
#
_cell.length_a   1.000
_cell.length_b   1.000
_cell.length_c   1.000
_cell.angle_alpha   90.00
_cell.angle_beta   90.00
_cell.angle_gamma   90.00
#
_symmetry.space_group_name_H-M   'P 1'
#
loop_
_entity.id
_entity.type
_entity.pdbx_description
1 polymer ?
#
loop_
_entity_poly.entity_id
_entity_poly.type
_entity_poly.pdbx_seq_one_letter_code
_entity_poly.pdbx_strand_id
1 'polypeptide(L)' 'MASEKDLRRLMASRRKLWSPVELCEELGVHVCVLARMLDKARKAGANIQMTNNEQTGHSNKLWLAEV' A
#
# COMPACT_ATOMS: atom_id res chain seq x y z
N MET A 1 -1.85 12.19 11.77
CA MET A 1 -1.11 10.90 11.77
C MET A 1 -1.89 9.94 10.89
N ALA A 2 -1.43 9.66 9.66
CA ALA A 2 -2.08 8.67 8.81
C ALA A 2 -2.06 7.31 9.51
N SER A 3 -3.23 6.71 9.72
CA SER A 3 -3.37 5.43 10.40
C SER A 3 -3.53 4.28 9.41
N GLU A 4 -3.28 3.04 9.84
CA GLU A 4 -3.52 1.85 9.02
C GLU A 4 -4.95 1.82 8.43
N LYS A 5 -5.92 2.34 9.19
CA LYS A 5 -7.31 2.50 8.75
C LYS A 5 -7.45 3.44 7.55
N ASP A 6 -6.65 4.51 7.48
CA ASP A 6 -6.62 5.43 6.34
C ASP A 6 -6.04 4.75 5.11
N LEU A 7 -4.94 4.01 5.26
CA LEU A 7 -4.35 3.21 4.17
C LEU A 7 -5.38 2.20 3.62
N ARG A 8 -6.03 1.43 4.51
CA ARG A 8 -7.06 0.46 4.11
C ARG A 8 -8.25 1.14 3.44
N ARG A 9 -8.74 2.26 3.97
CA ARG A 9 -9.84 3.03 3.36
C ARG A 9 -9.46 3.55 1.98
N LEU A 10 -8.26 4.10 1.82
CA LEU A 10 -7.77 4.62 0.54
C LEU A 10 -7.66 3.49 -0.50
N MET A 11 -7.06 2.36 -0.12
CA MET A 11 -6.92 1.20 -1.00
C MET A 11 -8.26 0.49 -1.28
N ALA A 12 -9.22 0.51 -0.35
CA ALA A 12 -10.56 -0.04 -0.54
C ALA A 12 -11.45 0.89 -1.38
N SER A 13 -11.34 2.21 -1.21
CA SER A 13 -12.09 3.20 -1.99
C SER A 13 -11.69 3.21 -3.46
N ARG A 14 -10.45 2.84 -3.78
CA ARG A 14 -9.99 2.70 -5.17
C ARG A 14 -9.30 1.35 -5.36
N ARG A 15 -10.04 0.40 -5.94
CA ARG A 15 -9.52 -0.88 -6.45
C ARG A 15 -8.64 -0.64 -7.68
N LYS A 16 -7.48 -0.03 -7.46
CA LYS A 16 -6.43 0.16 -8.46
C LYS A 16 -5.11 -0.40 -7.94
N LEU A 17 -4.19 -0.61 -8.88
CA LEU A 17 -2.78 -0.79 -8.56
C LEU A 17 -2.22 0.55 -8.09
N TRP A 18 -1.61 0.54 -6.92
CA TRP A 18 -0.98 1.69 -6.31
C TRP A 18 0.53 1.55 -6.37
N SER A 19 1.22 2.62 -6.77
CA SER A 19 2.66 2.71 -6.57
C SER A 19 2.95 3.13 -5.13
N PRO A 20 4.05 2.69 -4.48
CA PRO A 20 4.39 3.12 -3.14
C PRO A 20 4.63 4.63 -3.06
N VAL A 21 5.11 5.25 -4.15
CA VAL A 21 5.25 6.71 -4.26
C VAL A 21 3.88 7.38 -4.22
N GLU A 22 2.92 6.96 -5.05
CA GLU A 22 1.54 7.48 -5.03
C GLU A 22 0.90 7.32 -3.65
N LEU A 23 1.09 6.18 -2.98
CA LEU A 23 0.58 5.96 -1.63
C LEU A 23 1.23 6.88 -0.60
N CYS A 24 2.53 7.12 -0.73
CA CYS A 24 3.25 8.08 0.13
C CYS A 24 2.73 9.49 -0.07
N GLU A 25 2.49 9.91 -1.31
CA GLU A 25 1.96 11.24 -1.63
C GLU A 25 0.52 11.42 -1.15
N GLU A 26 -0.37 10.47 -1.45
CA GLU A 26 -1.79 10.55 -1.05
C GLU A 26 -1.97 10.50 0.47
N LEU A 27 -1.11 9.74 1.18
CA LEU A 27 -1.15 9.67 2.65
C LEU A 27 -0.28 10.74 3.31
N GLY A 28 0.53 11.47 2.55
CA GLY A 28 1.51 12.42 3.06
C GLY A 28 2.53 11.79 4.02
N VAL A 29 2.94 10.54 3.77
CA VAL A 29 3.87 9.79 4.63
C VAL A 29 5.14 9.40 3.91
N HIS A 30 6.22 9.21 4.66
CA HIS A 30 7.46 8.67 4.12
C HIS A 30 7.34 7.17 3.80
N VAL A 31 8.12 6.66 2.83
CA VAL A 31 8.11 5.25 2.41
C VAL A 31 8.36 4.27 3.55
N CYS A 32 9.20 4.63 4.53
CA CYS A 32 9.45 3.81 5.72
C CYS A 32 8.21 3.67 6.60
N VAL A 33 7.40 4.73 6.68
CA VAL A 33 6.12 4.71 7.42
C VAL A 33 5.11 3.88 6.65
N LEU A 34 5.03 4.04 5.33
CA LEU A 34 4.18 3.22 4.47
C LEU A 34 4.48 1.72 4.63
N ALA A 35 5.76 1.32 4.60
CA ALA A 35 6.17 -0.07 4.80
C ALA A 35 5.70 -0.63 6.17
N ARG A 36 5.83 0.15 7.24
CA ARG A 36 5.33 -0.22 8.57
C ARG A 36 3.80 -0.32 8.60
N MET A 37 3.10 0.56 7.90
CA MET A 37 1.63 0.51 7.81
C MET A 37 1.14 -0.70 7.01
N LEU A 38 1.84 -1.07 5.94
CA LEU A 38 1.58 -2.27 5.14
C LEU A 38 1.77 -3.55 5.97
N ASP A 39 2.87 -3.63 6.75
CA ASP A 39 3.11 -4.76 7.65
C ASP A 39 2.01 -4.89 8.72
N LYS A 40 1.63 -3.78 9.35
CA LYS A 40 0.54 -3.77 10.32
C LYS A 40 -0.80 -4.17 9.69
N ALA A 41 -1.12 -3.62 8.51
CA ALA A 41 -2.33 -3.96 7.78
C ALA A 41 -2.36 -5.45 7.44
N ARG A 42 -1.23 -6.03 7.01
CA ARG A 42 -1.11 -7.47 6.75
C ARG A 42 -1.32 -8.30 8.02
N LYS A 43 -0.72 -7.90 9.14
CA LYS A 43 -0.91 -8.55 10.45
C LYS A 43 -2.36 -8.45 10.96
N ALA A 44 -3.03 -7.35 10.67
CA ALA A 44 -4.45 -7.17 10.97
C ALA A 44 -5.38 -7.86 9.96
N GLY A 45 -4.86 -8.70 9.06
CA GLY A 45 -5.64 -9.52 8.12
C GLY A 45 -5.99 -8.87 6.79
N ALA A 46 -5.41 -7.71 6.43
CA ALA A 46 -5.60 -7.17 5.09
C ALA A 46 -4.70 -7.91 4.11
N ASN A 47 -5.30 -8.44 3.05
CA ASN A 47 -4.60 -9.13 1.99
C ASN A 47 -3.95 -8.15 1.01
N ILE A 48 -2.94 -7.41 1.48
CA ILE A 48 -2.18 -6.48 0.65
C ILE A 48 -1.07 -7.22 -0.07
N GLN A 49 -1.22 -7.35 -1.37
CA GLN A 49 -0.22 -7.93 -2.24
C GLN A 49 0.69 -6.85 -2.81
N MET A 50 1.96 -7.22 -2.94
CA MET A 50 3.00 -6.40 -3.53
C MET A 50 3.66 -7.24 -4.60
N THR A 51 3.63 -6.78 -5.85
CA THR A 51 4.48 -7.36 -6.89
C THR A 51 5.69 -6.48 -7.09
N ASN A 52 6.85 -7.12 -7.08
CA ASN A 52 8.09 -6.51 -7.52
C ASN A 52 8.38 -7.11 -8.89
N ASN A 53 8.07 -6.37 -9.95
CA ASN A 53 8.32 -6.86 -11.29
C ASN A 53 9.67 -6.29 -11.75
N GLU A 54 10.70 -7.13 -11.70
CA GLU A 54 12.10 -6.81 -12.07
C GLU A 54 12.21 -6.31 -13.53
N GLN A 55 11.21 -6.63 -14.38
CA GLN A 55 11.14 -6.19 -15.78
C GLN A 55 10.68 -4.73 -16.00
N THR A 56 10.19 -4.03 -14.97
CA THR A 56 9.61 -2.67 -15.13
C THR A 56 10.34 -1.58 -14.34
N GLY A 57 11.67 -1.70 -14.18
CA GLY A 57 12.49 -0.64 -13.60
C GLY A 57 12.14 -0.32 -12.14
N HIS A 58 11.95 -1.35 -11.30
CA HIS A 58 11.73 -1.23 -9.85
C HIS A 58 10.45 -0.48 -9.41
N SER A 59 9.42 -0.41 -10.26
CA SER A 59 8.10 0.08 -9.82
C SER A 59 7.35 -1.01 -9.06
N ASN A 60 7.59 -1.07 -7.75
CA ASN A 60 6.78 -1.87 -6.83
C ASN A 60 5.30 -1.50 -7.00
N LYS A 61 4.41 -2.47 -7.23
CA LYS A 61 2.96 -2.21 -7.29
C LYS A 61 2.27 -2.91 -6.13
N LEU A 62 1.42 -2.17 -5.45
CA LEU A 62 0.66 -2.56 -4.28
C LEU A 62 -0.81 -2.59 -4.65
N TRP A 63 -1.53 -3.64 -4.27
CA TRP A 63 -2.98 -3.67 -4.40
C TRP A 63 -3.62 -4.39 -3.23
N LEU A 64 -4.87 -4.01 -2.95
CA LEU A 64 -5.70 -4.73 -2.01
C LEU A 64 -6.31 -5.91 -2.77
N ALA A 65 -5.86 -7.14 -2.47
CA ALA A 65 -6.61 -8.31 -2.89
C ALA A 65 -7.81 -8.45 -1.93
N GLU A 66 -9.02 -8.57 -2.47
CA GLU A 66 -10.17 -8.94 -1.62
C GLU A 66 -9.97 -10.37 -1.09
N VAL A 67 -10.37 -10.57 0.17
CA VAL A 67 -10.44 -11.89 0.83
C VAL A 67 -11.75 -12.56 0.41
#